data_AF-A0A7Y7NYE7-F1
#
_entry.id   AF-A0A7Y7NYE7-F1
#
_cell.length_a   1.000
_cell.length_b   1.000
_cell.length_c   1.000
_cell.angle_alpha   90.00
_cell.angle_beta   90.00
_cell.angle_gamma   90.00
#
_symmetry.space_group_name_H-M   'P 1'
#
loop_
_entity.id
_entity.type
_entity.pdbx_description
1 polymer ?
#
loop_
_entity_poly.entity_id
_entity_poly.type
_entity_poly.pdbx_seq_one_letter_code
_entity_poly.pdbx_strand_id
1 'polypeptide(L)' 'IREAGKFMEIPLIDHLILTSESFMSMADEGLI' A
#
# COMPACT_ATOMS: atom_id res chain seq x y z
N ILE A 1 -4.80 -3.35 7.21
CA ILE A 1 -4.63 -4.44 6.23
C ILE A 1 -3.23 -5.06 6.20
N ARG A 2 -2.14 -4.28 6.36
CA ARG A 2 -0.76 -4.81 6.35
C ARG A 2 -0.56 -6.05 7.24
N GLU A 3 -0.96 -5.97 8.52
CA GLU A 3 -0.78 -7.11 9.45
C GLU A 3 -1.69 -8.30 9.13
N ALA A 4 -2.88 -8.06 8.54
CA ALA A 4 -3.76 -9.15 8.09
C ALA A 4 -3.14 -9.90 6.90
N GLY A 5 -2.51 -9.18 5.96
CA GLY A 5 -1.77 -9.78 4.85
C GLY A 5 -0.63 -10.67 5.34
N LYS A 6 0.15 -10.20 6.33
CA LYS A 6 1.20 -11.02 6.96
C LYS A 6 0.66 -12.30 7.58
N PHE A 7 -0.46 -12.22 8.32
CA PHE A 7 -1.09 -13.40 8.92
C PHE A 7 -1.54 -14.43 7.89
N MET A 8 -2.01 -13.97 6.73
CA MET A 8 -2.49 -14.82 5.64
C MET A 8 -1.39 -15.26 4.67
N GLU A 9 -0.13 -14.89 4.92
CA GLU A 9 1.00 -15.07 3.99
C GLU A 9 0.79 -14.40 2.62
N ILE A 10 0.02 -13.31 2.58
CA ILE A 10 -0.24 -12.50 1.38
C ILE A 10 0.32 -11.09 1.63
N PRO A 11 1.49 -10.74 1.06
CA PRO A 11 2.12 -9.45 1.34
C PRO A 11 1.31 -8.30 0.71
N LEU A 12 1.11 -7.22 1.49
CA LEU A 12 0.65 -5.95 0.94
C LEU A 12 1.83 -5.29 0.22
N ILE A 13 1.73 -5.15 -1.10
CA ILE A 13 2.81 -4.56 -1.92
C ILE A 13 2.77 -3.03 -1.82
N ASP A 14 1.59 -2.43 -1.97
CA ASP A 14 1.44 -0.98 -1.89
C ASP A 14 0.00 -0.58 -1.54
N HIS A 15 -0.18 0.66 -1.11
CA HIS A 15 -1.46 1.34 -0.98
C HIS A 15 -1.40 2.63 -1.80
N LEU A 16 -2.14 2.66 -2.90
CA LEU A 16 -2.19 3.81 -3.80
C LEU A 16 -3.37 4.72 -3.45
N ILE A 17 -3.10 6.02 -3.32
CA ILE A 17 -4.13 7.05 -3.30
C ILE A 17 -4.20 7.65 -4.71
N LEU A 18 -5.34 7.50 -5.37
CA LEU A 18 -5.56 7.95 -6.75
C LEU A 18 -6.25 9.32 -6.77
N THR A 19 -5.82 10.18 -7.69
CA THR A 19 -6.48 11.43 -8.06
C THR A 19 -6.78 11.42 -9.57
N SER A 20 -7.45 12.45 -10.07
CA SER A 20 -7.76 12.55 -11.51
C SER A 20 -6.53 12.67 -12.41
N GLU A 21 -5.41 13.15 -11.88
CA GLU A 21 -4.21 13.50 -12.66
C GLU A 21 -2.96 12.71 -12.24
N SER A 22 -2.97 12.10 -11.05
CA SER A 22 -1.80 11.41 -10.49
C SER A 22 -2.18 10.38 -9.42
N PHE A 23 -1.18 9.66 -8.90
CA PHE A 23 -1.29 8.82 -7.73
C PHE A 23 -0.15 9.08 -6.75
N MET A 24 -0.38 8.72 -5.48
CA MET A 24 0.65 8.67 -4.45
C MET A 24 0.81 7.22 -3.97
N SER A 25 2.04 6.71 -4.00
CA SER A 25 2.40 5.40 -3.43
C SER A 25 2.76 5.56 -1.96
N MET A 26 2.08 4.82 -1.08
CA MET A 26 2.45 4.83 0.34
C MET A 26 3.75 4.07 0.60
N ALA A 27 4.12 3.10 -0.23
CA ALA A 27 5.39 2.39 -0.14
C ALA A 27 6.57 3.34 -0.45
N ASP A 28 6.47 4.12 -1.52
CA ASP A 28 7.53 5.05 -1.92
C ASP A 28 7.74 6.17 -0.88
N GLU A 29 6.67 6.60 -0.22
CA GLU A 29 6.70 7.59 0.86
C GLU A 29 7.15 7.00 2.22
N GLY A 30 7.42 5.69 2.30
CA GLY A 30 7.86 5.01 3.53
C GLY A 30 6.78 4.93 4.62
N LEU A 31 5.51 5.00 4.23
CA LEU A 31 4.36 5.04 5.15
C LEU A 31 3.81 3.65 5.49
N ILE A 32 4.27 2.58 4.81
CA ILE A 32 3.84 1.18 5.03
C ILE A 32 5.00 0.20 5.08
#